data_AF-A0A928X5M5-F1
#
_entry.id   AF-A0A928X5M5-F1
#
_cell.length_a   1.000
_cell.length_b   1.000
_cell.length_c   1.000
_cell.angle_alpha   90.00
_cell.angle_beta   90.00
_cell.angle_gamma   90.00
#
_symmetry.space_group_name_H-M   'P 1'
#
loop_
_entity.id
_entity.type
_entity.pdbx_description
1 polymer ?
#
loop_
_entity_poly.entity_id
_entity_poly.type
_entity_poly.pdbx_seq_one_letter_code
_entity_poly.pdbx_strand_id
1 'polypeptide(L)'
;MSRRVRCANGVPVYETKVLHQGCGPLERRFLFMQKKERKGIPAWKKLLFSPVLAEKNASHKIAYIALVTALVIVSNMFFEFKLAETQFSFTILISCVAGILIGPLFGGAACFLGDLVGFLYNSGGFGYLPWIGISLCLMAMISGLTVGIANNKKPRWFLYIDLSIICVLTFVICTVAINTTAFWILYSKVDYTTYLISRLFVQGQIWNSLVNYALLFVVVPALNRIKPLRISAR
;
A
#
# COMPACT_ATOMS: atom_id res chain seq x y z
N MET A 1 -46.09 13.22 -33.59
CA MET A 1 -44.86 13.71 -34.25
C MET A 1 -43.66 13.17 -33.46
N SER A 2 -42.92 12.21 -34.04
CA SER A 2 -41.83 11.47 -33.40
C SER A 2 -40.58 12.34 -33.26
N ARG A 3 -39.99 12.44 -32.05
CA ARG A 3 -38.62 12.93 -31.85
C ARG A 3 -37.76 11.82 -31.23
N ARG A 4 -36.95 11.22 -32.08
CA ARG A 4 -35.78 10.40 -31.73
C ARG A 4 -34.77 11.27 -30.97
N VAL A 5 -34.47 10.93 -29.72
CA VAL A 5 -33.29 11.46 -29.02
C VAL A 5 -32.18 10.43 -29.18
N ARG A 6 -31.13 10.83 -29.92
CA ARG A 6 -29.88 10.07 -30.09
C ARG A 6 -29.11 10.06 -28.77
N CYS A 7 -28.62 8.90 -28.36
CA CYS A 7 -27.51 8.80 -27.42
C CYS A 7 -26.19 9.03 -28.17
N ALA A 8 -25.37 9.97 -27.71
CA ALA A 8 -23.94 10.01 -28.02
C ALA A 8 -23.18 10.72 -26.88
N ASN A 9 -22.37 9.93 -26.17
CA ASN A 9 -21.07 10.24 -25.61
C ASN A 9 -20.88 11.52 -24.77
N GLY A 10 -20.77 11.34 -23.45
CA GLY A 10 -19.66 11.93 -22.68
C GLY A 10 -20.01 12.93 -21.56
N VAL A 11 -20.11 12.40 -20.34
CA VAL A 11 -20.01 13.06 -19.01
C VAL A 11 -21.24 13.89 -18.53
N PRO A 12 -21.39 14.18 -17.21
CA PRO A 12 -22.24 13.47 -16.26
C PRO A 12 -23.45 14.29 -15.78
N VAL A 13 -24.50 13.66 -15.26
CA VAL A 13 -25.50 14.37 -14.43
C VAL A 13 -25.68 13.64 -13.11
N TYR A 14 -25.24 14.32 -12.04
CA TYR A 14 -25.57 14.01 -10.65
C TYR A 14 -26.88 14.73 -10.28
N GLU A 15 -27.63 14.06 -9.41
CA GLU A 15 -28.82 14.53 -8.67
C GLU A 15 -30.04 14.97 -9.47
N THR A 16 -31.15 14.27 -9.24
CA THR A 16 -32.24 14.85 -8.45
C THR A 16 -33.20 13.74 -8.00
N LYS A 17 -33.59 13.79 -6.72
CA LYS A 17 -34.87 13.23 -6.27
C LYS A 17 -35.95 13.74 -7.22
N VAL A 18 -36.84 12.87 -7.69
CA VAL A 18 -38.29 13.11 -7.89
C VAL A 18 -38.89 11.95 -8.71
N LEU A 19 -39.97 11.42 -8.17
CA LEU A 19 -41.01 10.59 -8.78
C LEU A 19 -40.68 9.14 -9.16
N HIS A 20 -40.98 8.27 -8.18
CA HIS A 20 -41.74 7.05 -8.46
C HIS A 20 -42.92 7.38 -9.38
N GLN A 21 -42.83 7.00 -10.66
CA GLN A 21 -43.93 6.46 -11.48
C GLN A 21 -43.46 6.39 -12.94
N GLY A 22 -43.32 5.18 -13.50
CA GLY A 22 -43.19 4.98 -14.95
C GLY A 22 -41.94 4.28 -15.49
N CYS A 23 -41.17 3.54 -14.69
CA CYS A 23 -39.97 2.85 -15.22
C CYS A 23 -40.35 1.56 -15.99
N GLY A 24 -40.08 1.52 -17.30
CA GLY A 24 -40.40 0.40 -18.18
C GLY A 24 -39.66 -0.92 -17.81
N PRO A 25 -40.09 -2.09 -18.34
CA PRO A 25 -39.48 -3.39 -18.00
C PRO A 25 -37.97 -3.48 -18.31
N LEU A 26 -37.52 -2.76 -19.33
CA LEU A 26 -36.12 -2.74 -19.78
C LEU A 26 -35.22 -1.88 -18.88
N GLU A 27 -35.75 -0.78 -18.36
CA GLU A 27 -35.02 0.15 -17.50
C GLU A 27 -34.89 -0.40 -16.08
N ARG A 28 -35.90 -1.16 -15.63
CA ARG A 28 -35.78 -2.03 -14.44
C ARG A 28 -34.72 -3.12 -14.60
N ARG A 29 -34.51 -3.69 -15.80
CA ARG A 29 -33.41 -4.63 -16.06
C ARG A 29 -32.04 -3.96 -16.00
N PHE A 30 -31.91 -2.72 -16.45
CA PHE A 30 -30.65 -1.95 -16.31
C PHE A 30 -30.36 -1.59 -14.85
N LEU A 31 -31.37 -1.18 -14.08
CA LEU A 31 -31.24 -0.94 -12.63
C LEU A 31 -30.98 -2.23 -11.86
N PHE A 32 -31.56 -3.36 -12.26
CA PHE A 32 -31.26 -4.68 -11.67
C PHE A 32 -29.86 -5.19 -12.03
N MET A 33 -29.33 -4.89 -13.22
CA MET A 33 -27.95 -5.23 -13.58
C MET A 33 -26.91 -4.35 -12.87
N GLN A 34 -27.25 -3.11 -12.50
CA GLN A 34 -26.41 -2.27 -11.62
C GLN A 34 -26.45 -2.71 -10.16
N LYS A 35 -27.49 -3.44 -9.75
CA LYS A 35 -27.58 -4.09 -8.44
C LYS A 35 -26.95 -5.48 -8.48
N LYS A 36 -25.75 -5.59 -9.10
CA LYS A 36 -24.90 -6.76 -8.89
C LYS A 36 -24.56 -6.78 -7.41
N GLU A 37 -25.17 -7.71 -6.68
CA GLU A 37 -24.83 -7.98 -5.29
C GLU A 37 -23.30 -7.92 -5.16
N ARG A 38 -22.80 -6.99 -4.35
CA ARG A 38 -21.41 -7.03 -3.91
C ARG A 38 -21.27 -8.23 -3.00
N LYS A 39 -21.19 -9.44 -3.59
CA LYS A 39 -20.72 -10.62 -2.89
C LYS A 39 -19.37 -10.23 -2.31
N GLY A 40 -19.26 -10.28 -0.99
CA GLY A 40 -18.05 -9.91 -0.28
C GLY A 40 -16.87 -10.62 -0.92
N ILE A 41 -15.76 -9.89 -1.14
CA ILE A 41 -14.55 -10.47 -1.71
C ILE A 41 -14.12 -11.62 -0.77
N PRO A 42 -13.97 -12.87 -1.27
CA PRO A 42 -13.56 -14.00 -0.44
C PRO A 42 -12.19 -13.72 0.19
N ALA A 43 -11.96 -14.22 1.41
CA ALA A 43 -10.77 -13.92 2.21
C ALA A 43 -9.44 -14.14 1.45
N TRP A 44 -9.33 -15.23 0.69
CA TRP A 44 -8.18 -15.53 -0.16
C TRP A 44 -7.89 -14.44 -1.21
N LYS A 45 -8.92 -13.83 -1.79
CA LYS A 45 -8.74 -12.73 -2.75
C LYS A 45 -8.31 -11.43 -2.08
N LYS A 46 -8.66 -11.21 -0.81
CA LYS A 46 -8.18 -10.07 -0.01
C LYS A 46 -6.71 -10.23 0.41
N LEU A 47 -6.27 -11.47 0.58
CA LEU A 47 -4.87 -11.79 0.86
C LEU A 47 -3.97 -11.52 -0.37
N LEU A 48 -4.51 -11.77 -1.56
CA LEU A 48 -3.81 -11.57 -2.83
C LEU A 48 -3.88 -10.12 -3.31
N PHE A 49 -5.08 -9.54 -3.36
CA PHE A 49 -5.32 -8.25 -4.00
C PHE A 49 -5.92 -7.22 -3.04
N SER A 50 -5.49 -5.98 -3.20
CA SER A 50 -6.19 -4.82 -2.64
C SER A 50 -7.62 -4.73 -3.21
N PRO A 51 -8.61 -4.23 -2.44
CA PRO A 51 -9.97 -4.01 -2.94
C PRO A 51 -10.01 -3.16 -4.23
N VAL A 52 -9.04 -2.24 -4.39
CA VAL A 52 -8.89 -1.40 -5.59
C VAL A 52 -8.58 -2.22 -6.84
N LEU A 53 -7.76 -3.27 -6.70
CA LEU A 53 -7.25 -4.07 -7.81
C LEU A 53 -8.13 -5.30 -8.10
N ALA A 54 -8.90 -5.75 -7.09
CA ALA A 54 -9.74 -6.94 -7.20
C ALA A 54 -10.80 -6.85 -8.31
N GLU A 55 -11.38 -5.66 -8.53
CA GLU A 55 -12.50 -5.43 -9.44
C GLU A 55 -12.10 -5.18 -10.92
N LYS A 56 -10.80 -5.00 -11.21
CA LYS A 56 -10.32 -4.67 -12.57
C LYS A 56 -10.06 -5.91 -13.45
N ASN A 57 -9.96 -5.69 -14.76
CA ASN A 57 -9.58 -6.71 -15.75
C ASN A 57 -8.13 -7.20 -15.53
N ALA A 58 -7.82 -8.44 -15.93
CA ALA A 58 -6.52 -9.06 -15.72
C ALA A 58 -5.34 -8.21 -16.22
N SER A 59 -5.44 -7.64 -17.43
CA SER A 59 -4.41 -6.78 -18.03
C SER A 59 -4.13 -5.54 -17.19
N HIS A 60 -5.18 -4.94 -16.61
CA HIS A 60 -5.03 -3.79 -15.73
C HIS A 60 -4.35 -4.18 -14.41
N LYS A 61 -4.62 -5.39 -13.88
CA LYS A 61 -3.97 -5.85 -12.65
C LYS A 61 -2.47 -5.99 -12.84
N ILE A 62 -2.06 -6.64 -13.93
CA ILE A 62 -0.65 -6.86 -14.25
C ILE A 62 0.06 -5.52 -14.47
N ALA A 63 -0.56 -4.60 -15.22
CA ALA A 63 0.01 -3.26 -15.44
C ALA A 63 0.22 -2.48 -14.13
N TYR A 64 -0.77 -2.50 -13.23
CA TYR A 64 -0.65 -1.83 -11.92
C TYR A 64 0.42 -2.48 -11.03
N ILE A 65 0.51 -3.81 -11.00
CA ILE A 65 1.56 -4.52 -10.26
C ILE A 65 2.92 -4.14 -10.83
N ALA A 66 3.11 -4.17 -12.15
CA ALA A 66 4.37 -3.80 -12.79
C ALA A 66 4.78 -2.36 -12.49
N LEU A 67 3.85 -1.39 -12.56
CA LEU A 67 4.13 0.01 -12.24
C LEU A 67 4.51 0.23 -10.78
N VAL A 68 3.79 -0.41 -9.84
CA VAL A 68 4.10 -0.30 -8.42
C VAL A 68 5.42 -0.98 -8.09
N THR A 69 5.70 -2.15 -8.67
CA THR A 69 7.01 -2.82 -8.51
C THR A 69 8.15 -1.96 -9.06
N ALA A 70 7.99 -1.36 -10.24
CA ALA A 70 8.97 -0.43 -10.79
C ALA A 70 9.20 0.77 -9.88
N LEU A 71 8.13 1.34 -9.31
CA LEU A 71 8.23 2.43 -8.34
C LEU A 71 9.02 2.02 -7.09
N VAL A 72 8.80 0.81 -6.57
CA VAL A 72 9.54 0.28 -5.41
C VAL A 72 11.02 0.11 -5.74
N ILE A 73 11.35 -0.49 -6.89
CA ILE A 73 12.74 -0.67 -7.35
C ILE A 73 13.46 0.67 -7.44
N VAL A 74 12.89 1.63 -8.18
CA VAL A 74 13.48 2.96 -8.37
C VAL A 74 13.64 3.68 -7.03
N SER A 75 12.67 3.54 -6.14
CA SER A 75 12.74 4.17 -4.82
C SER A 75 13.87 3.59 -3.97
N ASN A 76 14.06 2.27 -4.00
CA ASN A 76 15.15 1.62 -3.29
C ASN A 76 16.53 1.97 -3.89
N MET A 77 16.61 2.25 -5.20
CA MET A 77 17.86 2.62 -5.86
C MET A 77 18.29 4.07 -5.62
N PHE A 78 17.34 5.02 -5.70
CA PHE A 78 17.66 6.45 -5.75
C PHE A 78 17.32 7.23 -4.48
N PHE A 79 16.40 6.73 -3.66
CA PHE A 79 15.94 7.44 -2.47
C PHE A 79 16.58 6.96 -1.17
N GLU A 80 17.81 6.46 -1.26
CA GLU A 80 18.67 6.18 -0.12
C GLU A 80 19.84 7.18 -0.14
N PHE A 81 19.88 8.06 0.86
CA PHE A 81 20.95 9.04 0.99
C PHE A 81 21.50 9.05 2.41
N LYS A 82 22.82 9.17 2.51
CA LYS A 82 23.55 9.21 3.78
C LYS A 82 23.78 10.67 4.17
N LEU A 83 23.16 11.12 5.26
CA LEU A 83 23.43 12.42 5.86
C LEU A 83 24.34 12.21 7.06
N ALA A 84 25.62 12.53 6.89
CA ALA A 84 26.68 12.22 7.86
C ALA A 84 26.68 10.73 8.24
N GLU A 85 26.55 10.40 9.52
CA GLU A 85 26.51 9.04 10.05
C GLU A 85 25.12 8.37 9.97
N THR A 86 24.08 9.12 9.57
CA THR A 86 22.69 8.65 9.54
C THR A 86 22.22 8.39 8.11
N GLN A 87 21.80 7.16 7.84
CA GLN A 87 21.25 6.77 6.54
C GLN A 87 19.73 6.96 6.54
N PHE A 88 19.24 7.81 5.62
CA PHE A 88 17.81 8.05 5.41
C PHE A 88 17.35 7.35 4.14
N SER A 89 16.14 6.78 4.20
CA SER A 89 15.56 6.08 3.06
C SER A 89 14.03 6.19 3.04
N PHE A 90 13.46 6.40 1.86
CA PHE A 90 12.01 6.38 1.66
C PHE A 90 11.43 4.98 1.39
N THR A 91 12.24 3.94 1.53
CA THR A 91 11.83 2.52 1.38
C THR A 91 10.62 2.17 2.23
N ILE A 92 10.60 2.57 3.51
CA ILE A 92 9.50 2.27 4.45
C ILE A 92 8.16 2.79 3.91
N LEU A 93 8.14 4.05 3.47
CA LEU A 93 6.94 4.67 2.90
C LEU A 93 6.48 3.92 1.66
N ILE A 94 7.38 3.72 0.70
CA ILE A 94 7.04 3.15 -0.61
C ILE A 94 6.59 1.69 -0.46
N SER A 95 7.20 0.92 0.43
CA SER A 95 6.76 -0.44 0.76
C SER A 95 5.37 -0.50 1.39
N CYS A 96 5.07 0.40 2.34
CA CYS A 96 3.73 0.50 2.91
C CYS A 96 2.68 0.89 1.86
N VAL A 97 2.99 1.87 1.01
CA VAL A 97 2.09 2.31 -0.07
C VAL A 97 1.89 1.20 -1.10
N ALA A 98 2.94 0.45 -1.46
CA ALA A 98 2.83 -0.70 -2.36
C ALA A 98 1.87 -1.76 -1.80
N GLY A 99 2.03 -2.14 -0.52
CA GLY A 99 1.12 -3.06 0.16
C GLY A 99 -0.34 -2.63 0.11
N ILE A 100 -0.61 -1.35 0.35
CA ILE A 100 -1.96 -0.76 0.32
C ILE A 100 -2.56 -0.78 -1.11
N LEU A 101 -1.74 -0.49 -2.13
CA LEU A 101 -2.20 -0.32 -3.51
C LEU A 101 -2.45 -1.65 -4.24
N ILE A 102 -1.49 -2.57 -4.20
CA ILE A 102 -1.58 -3.83 -4.96
C ILE A 102 -2.06 -5.01 -4.11
N GLY A 103 -1.88 -4.94 -2.79
CA GLY A 103 -2.33 -5.93 -1.82
C GLY A 103 -1.17 -6.57 -1.04
N PRO A 104 -1.47 -7.43 -0.05
CA PRO A 104 -0.47 -8.00 0.84
C PRO A 104 0.59 -8.83 0.10
N LEU A 105 0.16 -9.86 -0.66
CA LEU A 105 1.10 -10.81 -1.25
C LEU A 105 1.87 -10.21 -2.43
N PHE A 106 1.19 -9.57 -3.37
CA PHE A 106 1.86 -8.93 -4.50
C PHE A 106 2.68 -7.71 -4.06
N GLY A 107 2.24 -6.97 -3.04
CA GLY A 107 3.01 -5.91 -2.40
C GLY A 107 4.29 -6.42 -1.74
N GLY A 108 4.17 -7.50 -0.97
CA GLY A 108 5.32 -8.18 -0.34
C GLY A 108 6.33 -8.67 -1.37
N ALA A 109 5.86 -9.38 -2.41
CA ALA A 109 6.71 -9.85 -3.49
C ALA A 109 7.41 -8.70 -4.26
N ALA A 110 6.68 -7.62 -4.54
CA ALA A 110 7.23 -6.43 -5.18
C ALA A 110 8.33 -5.77 -4.33
N CYS A 111 8.14 -5.70 -3.01
CA CYS A 111 9.13 -5.13 -2.10
C CYS A 111 10.37 -6.02 -1.93
N PHE A 112 10.19 -7.35 -1.86
CA PHE A 112 11.31 -8.27 -1.83
C PHE A 112 12.15 -8.20 -3.12
N LEU A 113 11.49 -8.17 -4.28
CA LEU A 113 12.17 -7.98 -5.56
C LEU A 113 12.84 -6.60 -5.65
N GLY A 114 12.18 -5.57 -5.14
CA GLY A 114 12.72 -4.21 -5.06
C GLY A 114 13.99 -4.12 -4.21
N ASP A 115 14.03 -4.83 -3.08
CA ASP A 115 15.22 -4.92 -2.23
C ASP A 115 16.36 -5.63 -2.94
N LEU A 116 16.09 -6.80 -3.54
CA LEU A 116 17.10 -7.58 -4.26
C LEU A 116 17.71 -6.77 -5.42
N VAL A 117 16.88 -6.18 -6.27
CA VAL A 117 17.33 -5.40 -7.43
C VAL A 117 18.00 -4.10 -6.98
N GLY A 118 17.44 -3.43 -5.96
CA GLY A 118 18.03 -2.22 -5.38
C GLY A 118 19.43 -2.49 -4.83
N PHE A 119 19.60 -3.60 -4.12
CA PHE A 119 20.89 -4.04 -3.61
C PHE A 119 21.89 -4.36 -4.73
N LEU A 120 21.46 -5.05 -5.79
CA LEU A 120 22.34 -5.36 -6.93
C LEU A 120 22.88 -4.11 -7.62
N TYR A 121 22.11 -3.01 -7.59
CA TYR A 121 22.54 -1.73 -8.13
C TYR A 121 23.38 -0.92 -7.16
N ASN A 122 22.94 -0.83 -5.90
CA ASN A 122 23.58 -0.03 -4.86
C ASN A 122 23.84 -0.87 -3.61
N SER A 123 24.81 -1.77 -3.70
CA SER A 123 25.19 -2.66 -2.59
C SER A 123 25.91 -1.92 -1.46
N GLY A 124 26.39 -0.69 -1.70
CA GLY A 124 27.12 0.09 -0.71
C GLY A 124 28.41 -0.57 -0.21
N GLY A 125 28.90 -1.61 -0.89
CA GLY A 125 30.07 -2.42 -0.53
C GLY A 125 29.78 -3.59 0.42
N PHE A 126 28.53 -3.78 0.84
CA PHE A 126 28.12 -4.87 1.74
C PHE A 126 27.57 -6.07 0.95
N GLY A 127 27.59 -7.27 1.55
CA GLY A 127 26.93 -8.45 1.00
C GLY A 127 25.40 -8.37 1.12
N TYR A 128 24.67 -9.04 0.22
CA TYR A 128 23.21 -9.05 0.27
C TYR A 128 22.75 -9.73 1.55
N LEU A 129 21.84 -9.07 2.27
CA LEU A 129 21.23 -9.62 3.47
C LEU A 129 19.74 -9.90 3.20
N PRO A 130 19.35 -11.13 2.79
CA PRO A 130 17.96 -11.47 2.47
C PRO A 130 16.97 -11.15 3.58
N TRP A 131 17.46 -11.10 4.82
CA TRP A 131 16.67 -10.78 6.01
C TRP A 131 16.05 -9.38 5.94
N ILE A 132 16.74 -8.40 5.32
CA ILE A 132 16.22 -7.04 5.12
C ILE A 132 15.08 -7.06 4.11
N GLY A 133 15.26 -7.75 2.98
CA GLY A 133 14.21 -7.96 1.99
C GLY A 133 12.96 -8.63 2.57
N ILE A 134 13.13 -9.62 3.45
CA ILE A 134 12.02 -10.27 4.16
C ILE A 134 11.28 -9.25 5.06
N SER A 135 12.01 -8.35 5.71
CA SER A 135 11.42 -7.28 6.51
C SER A 135 10.56 -6.33 5.68
N LEU A 136 11.06 -5.89 4.52
CA LEU A 136 10.31 -5.04 3.58
C LEU A 136 9.09 -5.76 2.99
N CYS A 137 9.23 -7.05 2.69
CA CYS A 137 8.11 -7.91 2.29
C CYS A 137 7.00 -7.91 3.35
N LEU A 138 7.37 -8.16 4.62
CA LEU A 138 6.42 -8.17 5.74
C LEU A 138 5.79 -6.79 5.98
N MET A 139 6.54 -5.71 5.79
CA MET A 139 6.02 -4.35 5.90
C MET A 139 4.90 -4.07 4.89
N ALA A 140 5.09 -4.49 3.63
CA ALA A 140 4.06 -4.41 2.60
C ALA A 140 2.89 -5.38 2.86
N MET A 141 3.16 -6.57 3.40
CA MET A 141 2.10 -7.51 3.78
C MET A 141 1.22 -6.98 4.91
N ILE A 142 1.82 -6.44 5.99
CA ILE A 142 1.09 -5.87 7.14
C ILE A 142 0.23 -4.69 6.68
N SER A 143 0.81 -3.76 5.92
CA SER A 143 0.08 -2.58 5.42
C SER A 143 -1.08 -2.94 4.49
N GLY A 144 -0.85 -3.88 3.55
CA GLY A 144 -1.90 -4.39 2.68
C GLY A 144 -2.99 -5.15 3.43
N LEU A 145 -2.64 -5.90 4.47
CA LEU A 145 -3.60 -6.71 5.23
C LEU A 145 -4.46 -5.84 6.14
N THR A 146 -3.87 -4.88 6.85
CA THR A 146 -4.60 -3.97 7.75
C THR A 146 -5.64 -3.17 6.97
N VAL A 147 -5.30 -2.66 5.79
CA VAL A 147 -6.25 -1.92 4.94
C VAL A 147 -7.18 -2.86 4.16
N GLY A 148 -6.74 -4.06 3.76
CA GLY A 148 -7.54 -5.02 3.00
C GLY A 148 -8.60 -5.76 3.83
N ILE A 149 -8.34 -6.00 5.12
CA ILE A 149 -9.32 -6.59 6.06
C ILE A 149 -10.40 -5.57 6.44
N ALA A 150 -10.06 -4.28 6.46
CA ALA A 150 -10.96 -3.20 6.81
C ALA A 150 -12.21 -3.16 5.89
N ASN A 151 -13.38 -3.44 6.48
CA ASN A 151 -14.66 -3.52 5.77
C ASN A 151 -15.04 -2.23 5.02
N ASN A 152 -15.76 -2.39 3.90
CA ASN A 152 -16.23 -1.35 2.96
C ASN A 152 -17.20 -0.27 3.54
N LYS A 153 -17.33 -0.14 4.86
CA LYS A 153 -18.23 0.81 5.54
C LYS A 153 -17.56 1.48 6.75
N LYS A 154 -16.26 1.79 6.68
CA LYS A 154 -15.58 2.54 7.74
C LYS A 154 -15.68 4.06 7.49
N PRO A 155 -15.98 4.88 8.51
CA PRO A 155 -15.93 6.34 8.37
C PRO A 155 -14.48 6.83 8.22
N ARG A 156 -14.30 8.03 7.68
CA ARG A 156 -12.98 8.56 7.27
C ARG A 156 -11.90 8.54 8.36
N TRP A 157 -12.26 8.66 9.62
CA TRP A 157 -11.31 8.66 10.74
C TRP A 157 -10.68 7.27 11.00
N PHE A 158 -11.32 6.19 10.59
CA PHE A 158 -10.73 4.84 10.73
C PHE A 158 -9.49 4.64 9.86
N LEU A 159 -9.35 5.39 8.76
CA LEU A 159 -8.14 5.34 7.94
C LEU A 159 -6.91 5.76 8.76
N TYR A 160 -7.05 6.75 9.63
CA TYR A 160 -5.97 7.20 10.51
C TYR A 160 -5.64 6.16 11.57
N ILE A 161 -6.62 5.41 12.07
CA ILE A 161 -6.40 4.29 13.00
C ILE A 161 -5.67 3.15 12.31
N ASP A 162 -6.13 2.75 11.12
CA ASP A 162 -5.49 1.70 10.33
C ASP A 162 -4.03 2.10 10.02
N LEU A 163 -3.76 3.37 9.70
CA LEU A 163 -2.40 3.91 9.52
C LEU A 163 -1.56 3.86 10.81
N SER A 164 -2.12 4.27 11.96
CA SER A 164 -1.40 4.19 13.25
C SER A 164 -1.04 2.75 13.60
N ILE A 165 -1.94 1.80 13.37
CA ILE A 165 -1.68 0.36 13.56
C ILE A 165 -0.55 -0.11 12.65
N ILE A 166 -0.53 0.32 11.38
CA ILE A 166 0.56 -0.01 10.45
C ILE A 166 1.89 0.54 10.96
N CYS A 167 1.94 1.80 11.42
CA CYS A 167 3.16 2.42 11.92
C CYS A 167 3.73 1.63 13.11
N VAL A 168 2.90 1.32 14.10
CA VAL A 168 3.32 0.59 15.30
C VAL A 168 3.75 -0.84 14.95
N LEU A 169 2.95 -1.59 14.18
CA LEU A 169 3.27 -2.97 13.84
C LEU A 169 4.54 -3.08 12.99
N THR A 170 4.69 -2.24 11.97
CA THR A 170 5.87 -2.28 11.10
C THR A 170 7.12 -1.77 11.82
N PHE A 171 6.98 -0.84 12.77
CA PHE A 171 8.11 -0.41 13.59
C PHE A 171 8.58 -1.56 14.51
N VAL A 172 7.68 -2.16 15.28
CA VAL A 172 8.04 -3.21 16.25
C VAL A 172 8.48 -4.49 15.54
N ILE A 173 7.75 -4.96 14.54
CA ILE A 173 8.03 -6.24 13.89
C ILE A 173 9.16 -6.08 12.88
N CYS A 174 9.05 -5.16 11.94
CA CYS A 174 10.00 -5.07 10.82
C CYS A 174 11.28 -4.34 11.23
N THR A 175 11.19 -3.23 11.97
CA THR A 175 12.37 -2.40 12.31
C THR A 175 13.10 -2.91 13.56
N VAL A 176 12.38 -3.10 14.66
CA VAL A 176 12.97 -3.55 15.93
C VAL A 176 13.26 -5.05 15.88
N ALA A 177 12.27 -5.91 15.66
CA ALA A 177 12.51 -7.35 15.74
C ALA A 177 13.33 -7.90 14.56
N ILE A 178 12.92 -7.66 13.32
CA ILE A 178 13.53 -8.32 12.16
C ILE A 178 14.83 -7.63 11.73
N ASN A 179 14.78 -6.33 11.42
CA ASN A 179 15.95 -5.60 10.93
C ASN A 179 17.05 -5.53 11.97
N THR A 180 16.76 -5.15 13.22
CA THR A 180 17.82 -5.03 14.24
C THR A 180 18.46 -6.37 14.55
N THR A 181 17.67 -7.45 14.67
CA THR A 181 18.20 -8.80 14.91
C THR A 181 19.10 -9.26 13.77
N ALA A 182 18.75 -8.96 12.51
CA ALA A 182 19.56 -9.34 11.36
C ALA A 182 20.98 -8.79 11.44
N PHE A 183 21.11 -7.50 11.73
CA PHE A 183 22.42 -6.87 11.85
C PHE A 183 23.13 -7.23 13.16
N TRP A 184 22.39 -7.46 14.23
CA TRP A 184 22.97 -7.90 15.50
C TRP A 184 23.69 -9.24 15.34
N ILE A 185 23.02 -10.23 14.74
CA ILE A 185 23.59 -11.58 14.52
C ILE A 185 24.85 -11.53 13.64
N LEU A 186 24.88 -10.65 12.64
CA LEU A 186 25.94 -10.65 11.62
C LEU A 186 27.13 -9.75 11.94
N TYR A 187 26.91 -8.63 12.64
CA TYR A 187 27.94 -7.59 12.76
C TYR A 187 28.25 -7.17 14.21
N SER A 188 27.39 -7.51 15.17
CA SER A 188 27.57 -7.07 16.56
C SER A 188 28.27 -8.12 17.42
N LYS A 189 29.19 -7.66 18.27
CA LYS A 189 29.77 -8.45 19.38
C LYS A 189 29.25 -8.04 20.75
N VAL A 190 28.30 -7.10 20.79
CA VAL A 190 27.66 -6.61 22.03
C VAL A 190 26.27 -7.20 22.18
N ASP A 191 25.74 -7.13 23.41
CA ASP A 191 24.38 -7.56 23.72
C ASP A 191 23.34 -6.87 22.84
N TYR A 192 22.25 -7.59 22.55
CA TYR A 192 21.17 -7.14 21.67
C TYR A 192 20.59 -5.79 22.10
N THR A 193 20.35 -5.60 23.40
CA THR A 193 19.79 -4.35 23.94
C THR A 193 20.70 -3.15 23.68
N THR A 194 22.00 -3.32 23.86
CA THR A 194 22.99 -2.26 23.61
C THR A 194 23.04 -1.92 22.12
N TYR A 195 23.01 -2.94 21.25
CA TYR A 195 22.95 -2.75 19.81
C TYR A 195 21.65 -2.08 19.34
N LEU A 196 20.51 -2.45 19.95
CA LEU A 196 19.21 -1.85 19.65
C LEU A 196 19.21 -0.35 19.99
N ILE A 197 19.71 0.02 21.16
CA ILE A 197 19.78 1.43 21.59
C ILE A 197 20.71 2.22 20.66
N SER A 198 21.89 1.69 20.33
CA SER A 198 22.81 2.39 19.41
C SER A 198 22.21 2.54 18.02
N ARG A 199 21.53 1.52 17.48
CA ARG A 199 20.88 1.57 16.18
C ARG A 199 19.71 2.57 16.14
N LEU A 200 18.86 2.59 17.17
CA LEU A 200 17.69 3.45 17.20
C LEU A 200 18.06 4.94 17.37
N PHE A 201 18.98 5.24 18.30
CA PHE A 201 19.29 6.61 18.69
C PHE A 201 20.55 7.16 18.01
N VAL A 202 21.63 6.39 17.93
CA VAL A 202 22.92 6.86 17.39
C VAL A 202 22.93 6.79 15.87
N GLN A 203 22.44 5.69 15.28
CA GLN A 203 22.31 5.56 13.83
C GLN A 203 21.01 6.20 13.29
N GLY A 204 20.25 6.89 14.15
CA GLY A 204 19.10 7.71 13.76
C GLY A 204 17.93 6.96 13.12
N GLN A 205 17.80 5.64 13.31
CA GLN A 205 16.69 4.88 12.72
C GLN A 205 15.32 5.36 13.19
N ILE A 206 15.22 5.86 14.43
CA ILE A 206 13.96 6.43 14.93
C ILE A 206 13.52 7.64 14.09
N TRP A 207 14.46 8.49 13.68
CA TRP A 207 14.18 9.66 12.86
C TRP A 207 13.77 9.25 11.44
N ASN A 208 14.45 8.26 10.88
CA ASN A 208 14.09 7.72 9.56
C ASN A 208 12.67 7.15 9.55
N SER A 209 12.32 6.33 10.55
CA SER A 209 10.97 5.79 10.71
C SER A 209 9.93 6.89 10.92
N LEU A 210 10.19 7.86 11.80
CA LEU A 210 9.28 8.98 12.07
C LEU A 210 8.95 9.79 10.81
N VAL A 211 9.97 10.13 10.00
CA VAL A 211 9.77 10.87 8.74
C VAL A 211 8.92 10.06 7.76
N ASN A 212 9.22 8.77 7.59
CA ASN A 212 8.46 7.90 6.69
C ASN A 212 7.00 7.72 7.13
N TYR A 213 6.76 7.56 8.43
CA TYR A 213 5.41 7.43 8.96
C TYR A 213 4.64 8.74 8.87
N ALA A 214 5.27 9.88 9.18
CA ALA A 214 4.65 11.20 8.99
C ALA A 214 4.23 11.42 7.53
N LEU A 215 5.11 11.07 6.58
CA LEU A 215 4.78 11.12 5.16
C LEU A 215 3.67 10.16 4.77
N LEU A 216 3.57 8.97 5.40
CA LEU A 216 2.48 8.03 5.15
C LEU A 216 1.11 8.64 5.50
N PHE A 217 1.03 9.41 6.59
CA PHE A 217 -0.17 10.15 6.98
C PHE A 217 -0.53 11.30 6.03
N VAL A 218 0.40 11.77 5.20
CA VAL A 218 0.14 12.76 4.15
C VAL A 218 -0.26 12.06 2.84
N VAL A 219 0.53 11.07 2.43
CA VAL A 219 0.40 10.40 1.12
C VAL A 219 -0.87 9.56 1.04
N VAL A 220 -1.19 8.76 2.06
CA VAL A 220 -2.34 7.84 1.98
C VAL A 220 -3.68 8.59 1.89
N PRO A 221 -3.95 9.63 2.70
CA PRO A 221 -5.13 10.46 2.51
C PRO A 221 -5.15 11.20 1.17
N ALA A 222 -4.00 11.67 0.68
CA ALA A 222 -3.90 12.31 -0.62
C ALA A 222 -4.25 11.35 -1.77
N LEU A 223 -3.75 10.12 -1.73
CA LEU A 223 -4.09 9.07 -2.70
C LEU A 223 -5.58 8.76 -2.70
N ASN A 224 -6.22 8.73 -1.53
CA ASN A 224 -7.66 8.47 -1.40
C ASN A 224 -8.55 9.59 -1.98
N ARG A 225 -8.01 10.81 -2.21
CA ARG A 225 -8.72 11.89 -2.91
C ARG A 225 -8.73 11.69 -4.43
N ILE A 226 -7.81 10.90 -4.97
CA ILE A 226 -7.67 10.67 -6.41
C ILE A 226 -8.68 9.59 -6.82
N LYS A 227 -9.70 9.96 -7.60
CA LYS A 227 -10.88 9.15 -7.95
C LYS A 227 -10.61 7.70 -8.46
N PRO A 228 -9.50 7.36 -9.16
CA PRO A 228 -9.22 5.96 -9.50
C PRO A 228 -8.77 5.07 -8.34
N LEU A 229 -8.38 5.64 -7.18
CA LEU A 229 -7.78 4.94 -6.03
C LEU A 229 -8.60 5.17 -4.74
N ARG A 230 -9.87 4.76 -4.74
CA ARG A 230 -10.73 4.83 -3.55
C ARG A 230 -10.39 3.69 -2.59
N ILE A 231 -9.41 3.92 -1.71
CA ILE A 231 -8.89 2.91 -0.78
C ILE A 231 -9.85 2.65 0.39
N SER A 232 -10.66 3.64 0.83
CA SER A 232 -11.75 3.37 1.79
C SER A 232 -12.71 4.53 2.14
N ALA A 233 -12.73 5.66 1.42
CA ALA A 233 -13.64 6.76 1.80
C ALA A 233 -14.89 6.83 0.92
N ARG A 234 -16.05 6.48 1.49
CA ARG A 234 -17.27 7.30 1.33
C ARG A 234 -17.40 8.18 2.56
#